data_AF-A0A662AMV3-F1
#
_entry.id   AF-A0A662AMV3-F1
#
_cell.length_a   1.000
_cell.length_b   1.000
_cell.length_c   1.000
_cell.angle_alpha   90.00
_cell.angle_beta   90.00
_cell.angle_gamma   90.00
#
_symmetry.space_group_name_H-M   'P 1'
#
loop_
_entity.id
_entity.type
_entity.pdbx_description
1 polymer ?
#
loop_
_entity_poly.entity_id
_entity_poly.type
_entity_poly.pdbx_seq_one_letter_code
_entity_poly.pdbx_strand_id
1 'polypeptide(L)' 'FPETAKILLDRGADPNTVDSNEHFSPLMHAAAEGHLEVVKVLIAYGADRSLKDVDGDDAASFAAQSGHMHVVEYLNLSE' A
#
# COMPACT_ATOMS: atom_id res chain seq x y z
N PHE A 1 -11.56 -4.73 0.94
CA PHE A 1 -12.16 -5.31 -0.28
C PHE A 1 -11.06 -5.85 -1.22
N PRO A 2 -10.37 -6.94 -0.86
CA PRO A 2 -9.25 -7.46 -1.66
C PRO A 2 -9.66 -7.89 -3.07
N GLU A 3 -10.87 -8.43 -3.22
CA GLU A 3 -11.39 -8.86 -4.53
C GLU A 3 -11.57 -7.69 -5.50
N THR A 4 -12.08 -6.54 -5.02
CA THR A 4 -12.22 -5.34 -5.86
C THR A 4 -10.86 -4.81 -6.31
N ALA A 5 -9.87 -4.78 -5.41
CA ALA A 5 -8.50 -4.38 -5.76
C ALA A 5 -7.92 -5.31 -6.84
N LYS A 6 -8.06 -6.63 -6.66
CA LYS A 6 -7.63 -7.63 -7.63
C LYS A 6 -8.29 -7.43 -9.00
N ILE A 7 -9.61 -7.23 -9.05
CA ILE A 7 -10.35 -7.00 -10.30
C ILE A 7 -9.85 -5.78 -11.07
N LEU A 8 -9.47 -4.70 -10.37
CA LEU A 8 -8.94 -3.50 -11.00
C LEU A 8 -7.52 -3.74 -11.55
N LEU A 9 -6.67 -4.41 -10.77
CA LEU A 9 -5.31 -4.76 -11.18
C LEU A 9 -5.29 -5.73 -12.36
N ASP A 10 -6.17 -6.73 -12.37
CA ASP A 10 -6.38 -7.65 -13.51
C ASP A 10 -6.84 -6.93 -14.78
N ARG A 11 -7.46 -5.74 -14.64
CA ARG A 11 -7.84 -4.86 -15.76
C ARG A 11 -6.76 -3.85 -16.16
N GLY A 12 -5.56 -3.96 -15.60
CA GLY A 12 -4.42 -3.11 -15.94
C GLY A 12 -4.38 -1.79 -15.17
N ALA A 13 -5.06 -1.68 -14.02
CA ALA A 13 -4.81 -0.58 -13.10
C ALA A 13 -3.36 -0.63 -12.62
N ASP A 14 -2.67 0.51 -12.62
CA ASP A 14 -1.30 0.63 -12.12
C ASP A 14 -1.29 0.63 -10.58
N PRO A 15 -0.68 -0.36 -9.91
CA PRO A 15 -0.61 -0.40 -8.44
C PRO A 15 0.22 0.74 -7.84
N ASN A 16 1.03 1.43 -8.65
CA ASN A 16 1.95 2.49 -8.24
C ASN A 16 1.46 3.89 -8.61
N THR A 17 0.21 4.01 -9.06
CA THR A 17 -0.39 5.34 -9.25
C THR A 17 -0.37 6.11 -7.93
N VAL A 18 -0.15 7.41 -8.00
CA VAL A 18 -0.24 8.31 -6.85
C VAL A 18 -1.26 9.40 -7.12
N ASP A 19 -1.93 9.89 -6.07
CA ASP A 19 -2.77 11.07 -6.22
C ASP A 19 -1.94 12.33 -6.53
N SER A 20 -2.62 13.38 -6.98
CA SER A 20 -1.99 14.65 -7.36
C SER A 20 -1.72 15.59 -6.20
N ASN A 21 -2.15 15.25 -4.98
CA ASN A 21 -2.17 16.17 -3.85
C ASN A 21 -1.00 15.88 -2.91
N GLU A 22 -0.97 14.68 -2.35
CA GLU A 22 -0.02 14.25 -1.32
C GLU A 22 0.87 13.11 -1.82
N HIS A 23 0.69 12.68 -3.08
CA HIS A 23 1.38 11.53 -3.68
C HIS A 23 1.09 10.21 -2.95
N PHE A 24 -0.13 10.05 -2.42
CA PHE A 24 -0.52 8.79 -1.81
C PHE A 24 -0.73 7.69 -2.86
N SER A 25 -0.09 6.55 -2.63
CA SER A 25 -0.29 5.32 -3.41
C SER A 25 -1.43 4.47 -2.83
N PRO A 26 -2.02 3.55 -3.62
CA PRO A 26 -2.93 2.53 -3.13
C PRO A 26 -2.37 1.74 -1.93
N LEU A 27 -1.06 1.48 -1.93
CA LEU A 27 -0.38 0.75 -0.86
C LEU A 27 -0.36 1.56 0.44
N MET A 28 -0.10 2.87 0.38
CA MET A 28 -0.13 3.77 1.55
C MET A 28 -1.54 3.82 2.16
N HIS A 29 -2.58 4.00 1.34
CA HIS A 29 -3.96 3.99 1.85
C HIS A 29 -4.35 2.65 2.48
N ALA A 30 -4.01 1.52 1.83
CA ALA A 30 -4.30 0.21 2.39
C ALA A 30 -3.56 -0.03 3.72
N ALA A 31 -2.35 0.50 3.85
CA ALA A 31 -1.54 0.38 5.04
C ALA A 31 -2.03 1.28 6.20
N ALA A 32 -2.37 2.53 5.92
CA ALA A 32 -2.94 3.49 6.86
C ALA A 32 -4.26 2.98 7.50
N GLU A 33 -5.04 2.20 6.74
CA GLU A 33 -6.32 1.61 7.17
C GLU A 33 -6.18 0.17 7.70
N GLY A 34 -4.97 -0.39 7.73
CA GLY A 34 -4.72 -1.71 8.30
C GLY A 34 -5.23 -2.89 7.46
N HIS A 35 -5.56 -2.65 6.19
CA HIS A 35 -6.14 -3.63 5.27
C HIS A 35 -5.11 -4.63 4.72
N LEU A 36 -4.57 -5.48 5.60
CA LEU A 36 -3.48 -6.41 5.29
C LEU A 36 -3.71 -7.26 4.03
N GLU A 37 -4.92 -7.78 3.81
CA GLU A 37 -5.21 -8.59 2.62
C GLU A 37 -5.17 -7.76 1.32
N VAL A 38 -5.51 -6.47 1.37
CA VAL A 38 -5.37 -5.56 0.22
C VAL A 38 -3.89 -5.24 0.00
N VAL A 39 -3.13 -5.01 1.08
CA VAL A 39 -1.66 -4.80 1.02
C VAL A 39 -0.97 -5.99 0.33
N LYS A 40 -1.29 -7.23 0.73
CA LYS A 40 -0.75 -8.44 0.10
C LYS A 40 -1.06 -8.52 -1.40
N VAL A 41 -2.31 -8.21 -1.79
CA VAL A 41 -2.72 -8.18 -3.20
C VAL A 41 -1.91 -7.15 -3.97
N LEU A 42 -1.79 -5.91 -3.46
CA LEU A 42 -1.03 -4.86 -4.12
C LEU A 42 0.45 -5.24 -4.31
N ILE A 43 1.09 -5.78 -3.27
CA ILE A 43 2.49 -6.27 -3.34
C ILE A 43 2.63 -7.40 -4.36
N ALA A 44 1.70 -8.35 -4.40
CA ALA A 44 1.72 -9.45 -5.37
C ALA A 44 1.62 -8.97 -6.83
N TYR A 45 1.04 -7.79 -7.07
CA TYR A 45 0.96 -7.14 -8.39
C TYR A 45 2.08 -6.12 -8.64
N GLY A 46 3.09 -6.05 -7.77
CA GLY A 46 4.27 -5.20 -7.97
C GLY A 46 4.12 -3.77 -7.46
N ALA A 47 3.28 -3.54 -6.45
CA ALA A 47 3.31 -2.28 -5.71
C ALA A 47 4.69 -2.07 -5.06
N ASP A 48 5.27 -0.89 -5.28
CA ASP A 48 6.58 -0.50 -4.76
C ASP A 48 6.44 -0.03 -3.31
N ARG A 49 7.05 -0.81 -2.41
CA ARG A 49 7.09 -0.54 -0.97
C ARG A 49 7.86 0.74 -0.61
N SER A 50 8.75 1.18 -1.50
CA SER A 50 9.65 2.30 -1.27
C SER A 50 9.10 3.63 -1.77
N LEU A 51 7.91 3.65 -2.37
CA LEU A 51 7.23 4.89 -2.71
C LEU A 51 7.01 5.73 -1.46
N LYS A 52 7.21 7.04 -1.63
CA LYS A 52 7.07 8.03 -0.58
C LYS A 52 6.12 9.13 -1.00
N ASP A 53 5.34 9.59 -0.04
CA ASP A 53 4.47 10.74 -0.18
C ASP A 53 5.30 12.04 -0.20
N VAL A 54 4.64 13.20 -0.19
CA VAL A 54 5.30 14.51 -0.17
C VAL A 54 6.10 14.80 1.10
N ASP A 55 5.73 14.19 2.23
CA ASP A 55 6.39 14.36 3.52
C ASP A 55 7.53 13.33 3.75
N GLY A 56 7.68 12.37 2.83
CA GLY A 56 8.73 11.37 2.84
C GLY A 56 8.36 10.07 3.57
N ASP A 57 7.09 9.91 3.93
CA ASP A 57 6.50 8.73 4.55
C ASP A 57 6.14 7.67 3.50
N ASP A 58 6.42 6.41 3.83
CA ASP A 58 6.06 5.26 3.02
C ASP A 58 4.87 4.49 3.63
N ALA A 59 4.44 3.41 2.97
CA ALA A 59 3.31 2.62 3.45
C ALA A 59 3.54 2.04 4.88
N ALA A 60 4.78 1.71 5.24
CA ALA A 60 5.09 1.19 6.58
C ALA A 60 5.01 2.30 7.64
N SER A 61 5.47 3.52 7.32
CA SER A 61 5.27 4.72 8.14
C SER A 61 3.79 4.92 8.46
N PHE A 62 2.92 4.93 7.45
CA PHE A 62 1.48 5.12 7.65
C PHE A 62 0.84 4.03 8.52
N ALA A 63 1.16 2.76 8.26
CA ALA A 63 0.68 1.68 9.12
C ALA A 63 1.14 1.83 10.58
N ALA A 64 2.37 2.26 10.81
CA ALA A 64 2.90 2.48 12.16
C ALA A 64 2.21 3.65 12.86
N GLN A 65 2.02 4.78 12.16
CA GLN A 65 1.32 5.95 12.68
C GLN A 65 -0.14 5.62 13.06
N SER A 66 -0.81 4.76 12.28
CA SER A 66 -2.18 4.26 12.57
C SER A 66 -2.23 3.08 13.56
N GLY A 67 -1.09 2.56 14.03
CA GLY A 67 -1.03 1.45 15.00
C GLY A 67 -1.31 0.05 14.41
N HIS A 68 -1.24 -0.12 13.09
CA HIS A 68 -1.47 -1.38 12.39
C HIS A 68 -0.20 -2.22 12.26
N MET A 69 0.31 -2.70 13.40
CA MET A 69 1.59 -3.40 13.49
C MET A 69 1.67 -4.67 12.63
N HIS A 70 0.56 -5.39 12.44
CA HIS A 70 0.51 -6.57 11.55
C HIS A 70 0.79 -6.22 10.08
N VAL A 71 0.48 -4.99 9.64
CA VAL A 71 0.83 -4.49 8.31
C VAL A 71 2.30 -4.03 8.26
N VAL A 72 2.77 -3.34 9.30
CA VAL A 72 4.19 -2.95 9.42
C VAL A 72 5.11 -4.16 9.33
N GLU A 73 4.80 -5.22 10.08
CA GLU A 73 5.53 -6.49 10.04
C GLU A 73 5.55 -7.08 8.62
N TYR A 74 4.40 -7.12 7.94
CA TYR A 74 4.33 -7.62 6.57
C TYR A 74 5.13 -6.77 5.58
N LEU A 75 5.06 -5.45 5.66
CA LEU A 75 5.76 -4.54 4.73
C LEU A 75 7.29 -4.54 4.95
N ASN A 76 7.75 -4.79 6.17
CA ASN A 76 9.17 -4.86 6.50
C ASN A 76 9.79 -6.26 6.31
N LEU A 77 8.96 -7.30 6.12
CA LEU A 77 9.42 -8.63 5.69
C LEU A 77 10.02 -8.50 4.28
N SER A 78 11.32 -8.27 4.24
CA SER A 78 12.15 -8.24 3.05
C SER A 78 12.69 -9.65 2.82
N GLU A 79 12.35 -10.24 1.66
CA GLU A 79 13.08 -11.38 1.10
C GLU A 79 14.24 -10.88 0.23
#